data_AF-W2MXT2-F1
#
_entry.id   AF-W2MXT2-F1
#
_cell.length_a   1.000
_cell.length_b   1.000
_cell.length_c   1.000
_cell.angle_alpha   90.00
_cell.angle_beta   90.00
_cell.angle_gamma   90.00
#
_symmetry.space_group_name_H-M   'P 1'
#
loop_
_entity.id
_entity.type
_entity.pdbx_description
1 polymer ?
#
loop_
_entity_poly.entity_id
_entity_poly.type
_entity_poly.pdbx_seq_one_letter_code
_entity_poly.pdbx_strand_id
1 'polypeptide(L)'
;FEAMCSALVVNHMTKDLSIALEVEPDNHLESVHWWKWLAYGLFSHRARKHSILEHLVLDSVGHLSVEDADNFATVLPSPHLEGILIDRAHGLVHERDGAGSSMHEVNLLKTFIL
;
A
#
# COMPACT_ATOMS: atom_id res chain seq x y z
N PHE A 1 -7.64 2.48 1.30
CA PHE A 1 -6.28 2.42 1.85
C PHE A 1 -5.37 1.46 1.07
N GLU A 2 -5.76 0.20 0.88
CA GLU A 2 -4.95 -0.81 0.15
C GLU A 2 -4.54 -0.37 -1.26
N ALA A 3 -5.47 0.20 -2.03
CA ALA A 3 -5.19 0.70 -3.38
C ALA A 3 -4.13 1.81 -3.41
N MET A 4 -4.15 2.72 -2.42
CA MET A 4 -3.13 3.74 -2.25
C MET A 4 -1.76 3.10 -1.96
N CYS A 5 -1.72 2.14 -1.04
CA CYS A 5 -0.49 1.41 -0.73
C CYS A 5 0.06 0.68 -1.96
N SER A 6 -0.80 0.00 -2.74
CA SER A 6 -0.41 -0.63 -4.01
C SER A 6 0.14 0.37 -5.03
N ALA A 7 -0.40 1.59 -5.10
CA ALA A 7 0.12 2.65 -5.96
C ALA A 7 1.51 3.13 -5.49
N LEU A 8 1.73 3.24 -4.17
CA LEU A 8 3.01 3.65 -3.59
C LEU A 8 4.15 2.68 -3.90
N VAL A 9 3.85 1.38 -4.05
CA VAL A 9 4.83 0.35 -4.44
C VAL A 9 5.51 0.65 -5.79
N VAL A 10 4.76 1.24 -6.73
CA VAL A 10 5.22 1.52 -8.10
C VAL A 10 5.26 3.02 -8.42
N ASN A 11 5.33 3.85 -7.39
CA ASN A 11 5.32 5.30 -7.53
C ASN A 11 6.61 5.80 -8.22
N HIS A 12 6.45 6.44 -9.38
CA HIS A 12 7.57 7.00 -10.17
C HIS A 12 7.53 8.54 -10.27
N MET A 13 6.66 9.20 -9.51
CA MET A 13 6.45 10.66 -9.62
C MET A 13 6.77 11.41 -8.32
N THR A 14 6.60 10.78 -7.17
CA THR A 14 6.69 11.44 -5.86
C THR A 14 7.96 11.00 -5.14
N LYS A 15 8.86 11.94 -4.85
CA LYS A 15 10.05 11.68 -4.02
C LYS A 15 9.83 11.96 -2.54
N ASP A 16 9.00 12.96 -2.25
CA ASP A 16 8.69 13.44 -0.91
C ASP A 16 7.22 13.16 -0.59
N LEU A 17 6.98 12.35 0.44
CA LEU A 17 5.64 11.98 0.86
C LEU A 17 5.44 12.31 2.34
N SER A 18 4.39 13.07 2.63
CA SER A 18 3.92 13.30 4.00
C SER A 18 2.51 12.76 4.13
N ILE A 19 2.28 11.87 5.11
CA ILE A 19 0.96 11.28 5.37
C ILE A 19 0.63 11.47 6.85
N ALA A 20 -0.53 12.06 7.12
CA ALA A 20 -1.15 12.01 8.45
C ALA A 20 -1.89 10.69 8.61
N LEU A 21 -1.53 9.88 9.61
CA LEU A 21 -2.06 8.53 9.85
C LEU A 21 -3.03 8.51 11.03
N GLU A 22 -4.01 9.42 11.01
CA GLU A 22 -5.08 9.54 12.01
C GLU A 22 -6.13 8.43 11.87
N VAL A 23 -5.69 7.18 11.95
CA VAL A 23 -6.58 6.04 11.76
C VAL A 23 -6.78 5.32 13.06
N GLU A 24 -8.04 5.31 13.46
CA GLU A 24 -8.55 4.62 14.64
C GLU A 24 -9.23 3.34 14.16
N PRO A 25 -8.53 2.19 14.18
CA PRO A 25 -9.12 0.92 13.77
C PRO A 25 -10.18 0.48 14.78
N ASP A 26 -11.32 -0.03 14.29
CA ASP A 26 -12.43 -0.48 15.15
C ASP A 26 -12.04 -1.73 15.96
N ASN A 27 -11.06 -2.49 15.46
CA ASN A 27 -10.54 -3.68 16.11
C ASN A 27 -9.07 -3.95 15.78
N HIS A 28 -8.47 -4.86 16.55
CA HIS A 28 -7.07 -5.26 16.41
C HIS A 28 -6.73 -5.83 15.03
N LEU A 29 -7.63 -6.60 14.40
CA LEU A 29 -7.35 -7.20 13.08
C LEU A 29 -7.26 -6.13 11.99
N GLU A 30 -8.09 -5.09 12.07
CA GLU A 30 -8.03 -3.95 11.18
C GLU A 30 -6.76 -3.13 11.37
N SER A 31 -6.30 -2.93 12.61
CA SER A 31 -5.01 -2.30 12.92
C SER A 31 -3.86 -3.03 12.22
N VAL A 32 -3.74 -4.35 12.46
CA VAL A 32 -2.69 -5.17 11.88
C VAL A 32 -2.74 -5.14 10.35
N HIS A 33 -3.95 -5.20 9.78
CA HIS A 33 -4.16 -5.16 8.35
C HIS A 33 -3.70 -3.83 7.74
N TRP A 34 -4.04 -2.72 8.37
CA TRP A 34 -3.59 -1.39 7.98
C TRP A 34 -2.07 -1.25 8.03
N TRP A 35 -1.44 -1.62 9.14
CA TRP A 35 0.01 -1.53 9.28
C TRP A 35 0.74 -2.41 8.27
N LYS A 36 0.22 -3.61 7.96
CA LYS A 36 0.78 -4.47 6.89
C LYS A 36 0.70 -3.83 5.52
N TRP A 37 -0.42 -3.22 5.16
CA TRP A 37 -0.57 -2.53 3.88
C TRP A 37 0.35 -1.32 3.76
N LEU A 38 0.49 -0.55 4.84
CA LEU A 38 1.42 0.58 4.88
C LEU A 38 2.87 0.11 4.71
N ALA A 39 3.26 -0.95 5.44
CA ALA A 39 4.57 -1.59 5.30
C ALA A 39 4.83 -2.04 3.86
N TYR A 40 3.81 -2.66 3.24
CA TYR A 40 3.89 -3.13 1.87
C TYR A 40 4.09 -1.98 0.89
N GLY A 41 3.29 -0.91 1.01
CA GLY A 41 3.35 0.25 0.12
C GLY A 41 4.68 0.99 0.14
N LEU A 42 5.29 1.11 1.31
CA LEU A 42 6.44 1.99 1.53
C LEU A 42 7.77 1.24 1.64
N PHE A 43 7.79 0.01 2.16
CA PHE A 43 9.02 -0.64 2.60
C PHE A 43 9.21 -2.07 2.08
N SER A 44 8.25 -2.61 1.33
CA SER A 44 8.38 -3.94 0.70
C SER A 44 9.59 -4.01 -0.24
N HIS A 45 10.05 -5.22 -0.55
CA HIS A 45 11.10 -5.42 -1.54
C HIS A 45 10.71 -4.82 -2.89
N ARG A 46 9.44 -4.95 -3.29
CA ARG A 46 8.92 -4.34 -4.51
C ARG A 46 8.91 -2.81 -4.44
N ALA A 47 8.45 -2.22 -3.33
CA ALA A 47 8.46 -0.77 -3.16
C ALA A 47 9.88 -0.20 -3.25
N ARG A 48 10.85 -0.84 -2.59
CA ARG A 48 12.27 -0.44 -2.66
C ARG A 48 12.88 -0.55 -4.06
N LYS A 49 12.34 -1.41 -4.92
CA LYS A 49 12.85 -1.64 -6.27
C LYS A 49 12.17 -0.75 -7.33
N HIS A 50 10.90 -0.41 -7.11
CA HIS A 50 10.05 0.21 -8.13
C HIS A 50 9.53 1.61 -7.76
N SER A 51 9.60 2.01 -6.49
CA SER A 51 9.24 3.35 -6.04
C SER A 51 10.46 4.27 -6.05
N ILE A 52 10.26 5.52 -6.45
CA ILE A 52 11.29 6.58 -6.37
C ILE A 52 11.21 7.39 -5.08
N LEU A 53 10.44 6.93 -4.10
CA LEU A 53 10.25 7.62 -2.85
C LEU A 53 11.57 7.68 -2.06
N GLU A 54 12.02 8.89 -1.74
CA GLU A 54 13.29 9.15 -1.05
C GLU A 54 13.06 9.68 0.37
N HIS A 55 12.02 10.50 0.55
CA HIS A 55 11.69 11.15 1.81
C HIS A 55 10.27 10.81 2.24
N LEU A 56 10.13 10.37 3.49
CA LEU A 56 8.85 10.00 4.09
C LEU A 56 8.70 10.71 5.43
N VAL A 57 7.57 11.37 5.61
CA VAL A 57 7.10 11.89 6.90
C VAL A 57 5.79 11.19 7.23
N LEU A 58 5.77 10.50 8.37
CA LEU A 58 4.53 9.98 8.95
C LEU A 58 4.17 10.89 10.12
N ASP A 59 3.09 11.63 9.97
CA ASP A 59 2.56 12.54 10.99
C ASP A 59 1.29 11.94 11.61
N SER A 60 0.92 12.44 12.80
CA SER A 60 -0.27 11.99 13.54
C SER A 60 -0.41 10.46 13.57
N VAL A 61 0.69 9.75 13.82
CA VAL A 61 0.72 8.28 13.81
C VAL A 61 -0.25 7.77 14.88
N GLY A 62 -1.29 7.06 14.44
CA GLY A 62 -2.26 6.40 15.31
C GLY A 62 -1.64 5.33 16.21
N HIS A 63 -2.47 4.56 16.90
CA HIS A 63 -1.97 3.57 17.86
C HIS A 63 -1.23 2.42 17.14
N LEU A 64 0.09 2.36 17.32
CA LEU A 64 0.93 1.25 16.88
C LEU A 64 1.23 0.33 18.06
N SER A 65 0.57 -0.83 18.13
CA SER A 65 0.86 -1.82 19.17
C SER A 65 2.16 -2.58 18.88
N VAL A 66 2.66 -3.32 19.88
CA VAL A 66 3.82 -4.22 19.70
C VAL A 66 3.52 -5.29 18.65
N GLU A 67 2.30 -5.84 18.66
CA GLU A 67 1.89 -6.84 17.68
C GLU A 67 1.81 -6.26 16.27
N ASP A 68 1.33 -5.02 16.12
CA ASP A 68 1.34 -4.31 14.85
C ASP A 68 2.77 -4.12 14.33
N ALA A 69 3.70 -3.73 15.20
CA ALA A 69 5.11 -3.53 14.84
C ALA A 69 5.79 -4.84 14.41
N ASP A 70 5.54 -5.93 15.12
CA ASP A 70 6.07 -7.26 14.76
C ASP A 70 5.52 -7.70 13.40
N ASN A 71 4.21 -7.54 13.18
CA ASN A 71 3.56 -7.86 11.92
C ASN A 71 4.06 -6.96 10.77
N PHE A 72 4.25 -5.67 11.01
CA PHE A 72 4.84 -4.73 10.06
C PHE A 72 6.23 -5.18 9.64
N ALA A 73 7.07 -5.59 10.60
CA ALA A 73 8.43 -6.04 10.34
C ALA A 73 8.49 -7.29 9.46
N THR A 74 7.46 -8.14 9.46
CA THR A 74 7.41 -9.34 8.60
C THR A 74 7.28 -9.03 7.10
N VAL A 75 6.84 -7.83 6.73
CA VAL A 75 6.67 -7.40 5.34
C VAL A 75 7.99 -6.90 4.73
N LEU A 76 8.96 -6.51 5.58
CA LEU A 76 10.27 -6.00 5.16
C LEU A 76 11.19 -7.02 4.45
N PRO A 77 11.24 -8.32 4.83
CA PRO A 77 12.22 -9.27 4.30
C PRO A 77 11.68 -10.26 3.26
N SER A 78 10.36 -10.37 3.04
CA SER A 78 9.77 -11.53 2.35
C SER A 78 9.07 -11.19 1.03
N PRO A 79 9.67 -11.54 -0.13
CA PRO A 79 8.99 -11.50 -1.43
C PRO A 79 7.74 -12.40 -1.50
N HIS A 80 7.68 -13.42 -0.64
CA HIS A 80 6.59 -14.40 -0.63
C HIS A 80 5.32 -13.86 0.06
N LEU A 81 5.47 -12.99 1.08
CA LEU A 81 4.33 -12.33 1.73
C LEU A 81 3.69 -11.24 0.85
N GLU A 82 4.49 -10.60 0.00
CA GLU A 82 3.96 -9.64 -1.00
C GLU A 82 2.95 -10.33 -1.92
N GLY A 83 3.26 -11.56 -2.37
CA GLY A 83 2.35 -12.37 -3.20
C GLY A 83 1.00 -12.62 -2.53
N ILE A 84 0.99 -12.93 -1.22
CA ILE A 84 -0.26 -13.15 -0.47
C ILE A 84 -1.10 -11.87 -0.37
N LEU A 85 -0.48 -10.71 -0.15
CA LEU A 85 -1.17 -9.42 -0.11
C LEU A 85 -1.74 -9.03 -1.48
N ILE A 86 -0.97 -9.29 -2.53
CA ILE A 86 -1.35 -9.07 -3.93
C ILE A 86 -2.55 -9.97 -4.30
N ASP A 87 -2.47 -11.27 -4.02
CA ASP A 87 -3.54 -12.24 -4.32
C ASP A 87 -4.84 -11.91 -3.58
N ARG A 88 -4.75 -11.45 -2.31
CA ARG A 88 -5.92 -10.98 -1.55
C ARG A 88 -6.55 -9.72 -2.16
N ALA A 89 -5.75 -8.81 -2.69
CA ALA A 89 -6.25 -7.62 -3.38
C ALA A 89 -6.87 -7.95 -4.74
N HIS A 90 -6.27 -8.88 -5.50
CA HIS A 90 -6.84 -9.37 -6.77
C HIS A 90 -8.12 -10.18 -6.57
N GLY A 91 -8.23 -10.94 -5.47
CA GLY A 91 -9.46 -11.68 -5.13
C GLY A 91 -10.68 -10.79 -4.84
N LEU A 92 -10.49 -9.49 -4.59
CA LEU A 92 -11.57 -8.52 -4.42
C LEU A 92 -11.94 -7.78 -5.73
N VAL A 93 -11.05 -7.80 -6.72
CA VAL A 93 -11.31 -7.24 -8.05
C VAL A 93 -11.73 -8.40 -8.95
N HIS A 94 -13.03 -8.69 -8.97
CA HIS A 94 -13.59 -9.67 -9.89
C HIS A 94 -13.18 -9.31 -11.32
N GLU A 95 -12.37 -10.19 -11.89
CA GLU A 95 -11.88 -10.24 -13.25
C GLU A 95 -13.06 -10.17 -14.21
N ARG A 96 -13.26 -9.02 -14.88
CA ARG A 96 -14.13 -8.97 -16.06
C ARG A 96 -13.24 -9.10 -17.28
N ASP A 97 -13.17 -10.32 -17.79
CA ASP A 97 -12.66 -10.62 -19.12
C ASP A 97 -13.31 -9.70 -20.16
N GLY A 98 -12.47 -8.97 -20.88
CA GLY A 98 -12.87 -8.03 -21.90
C GLY A 98 -11.65 -7.61 -22.70
N ALA A 99 -11.26 -8.47 -23.65
CA ALA A 99 -10.28 -8.17 -24.68
C ALA A 99 -10.58 -6.84 -25.38
N GLY A 100 -9.57 -5.99 -25.56
CA GLY A 100 -9.64 -4.92 -26.56
C GLY A 100 -8.95 -3.61 -26.19
N SER A 101 -7.73 -3.46 -26.72
CA SER A 101 -7.14 -2.21 -27.22
C SER A 101 -6.89 -1.04 -26.25
N SER A 102 -5.59 -0.73 -26.14
CA SER A 102 -4.95 0.57 -26.00
C SER A 102 -5.75 1.75 -25.42
N MET A 103 -5.11 2.41 -24.45
CA MET A 103 -5.33 3.83 -24.09
C MET A 103 -6.40 4.09 -23.03
N HIS A 104 -6.25 3.50 -21.84
CA HIS A 104 -7.05 3.88 -20.67
C HIS A 104 -6.31 3.81 -19.31
N GLU A 105 -4.98 3.74 -19.27
CA GLU A 105 -4.24 3.69 -17.99
C GLU A 105 -3.90 5.06 -17.37
N VAL A 106 -4.14 6.18 -18.07
CA VAL A 106 -3.75 7.51 -17.55
C VAL A 106 -4.88 8.22 -16.77
N ASN A 107 -6.07 7.61 -16.65
CA ASN A 107 -7.24 8.29 -16.08
C ASN A 107 -7.66 7.84 -14.67
N LEU A 108 -7.08 6.78 -14.11
CA LEU A 108 -7.46 6.37 -12.74
C LEU A 108 -6.82 7.24 -11.65
N LEU A 109 -5.69 7.88 -11.92
CA LEU A 109 -5.03 8.80 -10.98
C LEU A 109 -5.63 10.22 -10.96
N LYS A 110 -6.50 10.57 -11.90
CA LYS A 110 -7.15 11.90 -11.92
C LYS A 110 -8.44 11.97 -11.10
N THR A 111 -9.02 10.85 -10.71
CA THR A 111 -10.32 10.84 -10.01
C THR A 111 -10.19 10.96 -8.48
N PHE A 112 -8.98 10.88 -7.92
CA PHE A 112 -8.77 10.95 -6.46
C PHE A 112 -8.24 12.30 -5.96
N ILE A 113 -8.10 13.30 -6.84
CA ILE A 113 -7.82 14.68 -6.45
C ILE A 113 -8.86 15.59 -7.12
N LEU A 114 -10.08 15.59 -6.59
CA LEU A 114 -11.04 16.71 -6.60
C LEU A 114 -12.11 16.45 -5.53
#